data_AF-Q0J412-F1
#
_entry.id   AF-Q0J412-F1
#
_cell.length_a   1.000
_cell.length_b   1.000
_cell.length_c   1.000
_cell.angle_alpha   90.00
_cell.angle_beta   90.00
_cell.angle_gamma   90.00
#
_symmetry.space_group_name_H-M   'P 1'
#
loop_
_entity.id
_entity.type
_entity.pdbx_description
1 polymer ?
#
loop_
_entity_poly.entity_id
_entity_poly.type
_entity_poly.pdbx_seq_one_letter_code
_entity_poly.pdbx_strand_id
1 'polypeptide(L)'
;MFAGKGYVREDLECSHYMKNFDVGHVPLRAAKAKQLLVTINNNFGTLAFCRRYLDRLGETKYLMALKNLCDAGIVEPCPPMCDVRGSYVSQSEHTILLRPTCKEVISRGDDY
;
A
#
# COMPACT_ATOMS: atom_id res chain seq x y z
N MET A 1 24.18 20.02 -5.33
CA MET A 1 24.18 18.77 -6.13
C MET A 1 22.73 18.35 -6.25
N PHE A 2 22.16 18.29 -7.47
CA PHE A 2 20.73 18.02 -7.69
C PHE A 2 20.34 16.54 -7.56
N ALA A 3 21.33 15.64 -7.56
CA ALA A 3 21.13 14.20 -7.43
C ALA A 3 21.25 13.77 -5.96
N GLY A 4 20.33 12.91 -5.52
CA GLY A 4 20.36 12.26 -4.21
C GLY A 4 21.41 11.14 -4.13
N LYS A 5 21.20 10.18 -3.23
CA LYS A 5 22.06 9.00 -3.10
C LYS A 5 21.61 7.84 -4.00
N GLY A 6 20.49 7.97 -4.70
CA GLY A 6 19.91 6.88 -5.49
C GLY A 6 19.47 5.71 -4.61
N TYR A 7 19.20 5.98 -3.34
CA TYR A 7 18.82 4.99 -2.35
C TYR A 7 17.72 5.58 -1.47
N VAL A 8 16.58 4.90 -1.44
CA VAL A 8 15.40 5.32 -0.69
C VAL A 8 15.35 4.63 0.67
N ARG A 9 14.78 5.33 1.66
CA ARG A 9 14.49 4.84 3.00
C ARG A 9 13.07 5.21 3.38
N GLU A 10 12.49 4.46 4.30
CA GLU A 10 11.20 4.81 4.88
C GLU A 10 11.35 6.12 5.68
N ASP A 11 10.48 7.09 5.39
CA ASP A 11 10.39 8.35 6.13
C ASP A 11 8.94 8.84 6.16
N LEU A 12 8.62 9.77 7.05
CA LEU A 12 7.30 10.40 7.22
C LEU A 12 6.19 9.44 7.71
N GLU A 13 4.95 9.94 7.75
CA GLU A 13 3.80 9.18 8.26
C GLU A 13 3.27 8.18 7.23
N CYS A 14 3.10 6.92 7.65
CA CYS A 14 2.58 5.85 6.80
C CYS A 14 1.08 6.03 6.49
N SER A 15 0.76 6.14 5.20
CA SER A 15 -0.61 6.32 4.70
C SER A 15 -1.16 5.13 3.94
N HIS A 16 -0.30 4.28 3.36
CA HIS A 16 -0.69 3.13 2.54
C HIS A 16 -0.51 1.82 3.31
N TYR A 17 -1.41 0.88 3.05
CA TYR A 17 -1.47 -0.42 3.71
C TYR A 17 -1.98 -1.44 2.70
N MET A 18 -1.56 -2.70 2.82
CA MET A 18 -2.04 -3.79 1.98
C MET A 18 -2.20 -5.06 2.82
N LYS A 19 -3.24 -5.85 2.58
CA LYS A 19 -3.34 -7.16 3.24
C LYS A 19 -2.28 -8.09 2.64
N ASN A 20 -1.52 -8.79 3.48
CA ASN A 20 -0.59 -9.81 2.99
C ASN A 20 -1.38 -10.89 2.22
N PHE A 21 -0.97 -11.17 0.99
CA PHE A 21 -1.70 -12.08 0.10
C PHE A 21 -1.67 -13.53 0.59
N ASP A 22 -0.54 -13.94 1.17
CA ASP A 22 -0.27 -15.32 1.59
C ASP A 22 -0.76 -15.62 3.01
N VAL A 23 -1.21 -14.59 3.75
CA VAL A 23 -1.66 -14.77 5.12
C VAL A 23 -2.98 -15.54 5.19
N GLY A 24 -2.94 -16.68 5.86
CA GLY A 24 -4.13 -17.46 6.17
C GLY A 24 -4.99 -16.83 7.27
N HIS A 25 -5.86 -17.63 7.87
CA HIS A 25 -6.68 -17.16 9.00
C HIS A 25 -5.81 -16.95 10.25
N VAL A 26 -5.74 -15.70 10.74
CA VAL A 26 -5.10 -15.35 12.02
C VAL A 26 -6.15 -15.00 13.07
N PRO A 27 -6.19 -15.70 14.24
CA PRO A 27 -7.19 -15.44 15.27
C PRO A 27 -6.91 -14.12 16.00
N LEU A 28 -7.71 -13.09 15.70
CA LEU A 28 -7.67 -11.81 16.40
C LEU A 28 -8.42 -11.86 17.73
N ARG A 29 -7.94 -11.16 18.76
CA ARG A 29 -8.67 -10.98 20.04
C ARG A 29 -9.45 -9.67 20.09
N ALA A 30 -8.87 -8.59 19.56
CA ALA A 30 -9.48 -7.26 19.58
C ALA A 30 -10.70 -7.18 18.65
N ALA A 31 -11.88 -6.90 19.20
CA ALA A 31 -13.13 -6.81 18.45
C ALA A 31 -13.09 -5.76 17.32
N LYS A 32 -12.52 -4.57 17.60
CA LYS A 32 -12.38 -3.51 16.59
C LYS A 32 -11.43 -3.90 15.45
N ALA A 33 -10.39 -4.69 15.72
CA ALA A 33 -9.49 -5.21 14.68
C ALA A 33 -10.19 -6.23 13.78
N LYS A 34 -11.04 -7.10 14.35
CA LYS A 34 -11.90 -8.01 13.56
C LYS A 34 -12.84 -7.24 12.64
N GLN A 35 -13.55 -6.25 13.18
CA GLN A 35 -14.47 -5.41 12.40
C GLN A 35 -13.73 -4.70 11.26
N LEU A 36 -12.59 -4.08 11.56
CA LEU A 36 -11.78 -3.42 10.55
C LEU A 36 -11.27 -4.40 9.47
N LEU A 37 -10.85 -5.60 9.85
CA LEU A 37 -10.42 -6.63 8.90
C LEU A 37 -11.58 -7.06 7.98
N VAL A 38 -12.80 -7.15 8.50
CA VAL A 38 -13.99 -7.41 7.67
C VAL A 38 -14.20 -6.27 6.67
N THR A 39 -14.12 -5.02 7.11
CA THR A 39 -14.20 -3.84 6.22
C THR A 39 -13.12 -3.91 5.14
N ILE A 40 -11.87 -4.22 5.49
CA ILE A 40 -10.77 -4.33 4.53
C ILE A 40 -11.02 -5.46 3.53
N ASN A 41 -11.41 -6.65 3.99
CA ASN A 41 -11.69 -7.78 3.10
C ASN A 41 -12.83 -7.49 2.13
N ASN A 42 -13.90 -6.84 2.59
CA ASN A 42 -15.08 -6.56 1.77
C ASN A 42 -14.84 -5.47 0.72
N ASN A 43 -13.95 -4.51 0.98
CA ASN A 43 -13.76 -3.34 0.12
C ASN A 43 -12.48 -3.39 -0.72
N PHE A 44 -11.41 -4.04 -0.22
CA PHE A 44 -10.09 -4.03 -0.85
C PHE A 44 -9.56 -5.44 -1.12
N GLY A 45 -9.96 -6.44 -0.32
CA GLY A 45 -9.40 -7.78 -0.41
C GLY A 45 -7.90 -7.76 -0.15
N THR A 46 -7.10 -8.03 -1.19
CA THR A 46 -5.63 -7.97 -1.16
C THR A 46 -5.06 -6.76 -1.91
N LEU A 47 -5.91 -5.87 -2.44
CA LEU A 47 -5.45 -4.62 -3.03
C LEU A 47 -5.01 -3.64 -1.94
N ALA A 48 -4.05 -2.77 -2.28
CA ALA A 48 -3.61 -1.71 -1.39
C ALA A 48 -4.73 -0.69 -1.14
N PHE A 49 -4.74 -0.11 0.06
CA PHE A 49 -5.66 0.93 0.50
C PHE A 49 -4.92 2.01 1.30
N CYS A 50 -5.61 3.10 1.61
CA CYS A 50 -5.07 4.15 2.47
C CYS A 50 -6.07 4.58 3.54
N ARG A 51 -5.58 5.27 4.58
CA ARG A 51 -6.42 5.78 5.70
C ARG A 51 -7.62 6.59 5.21
N ARG A 52 -7.43 7.45 4.20
CA ARG A 52 -8.49 8.26 3.58
C ARG A 52 -9.62 7.43 2.95
N TYR A 53 -9.37 6.17 2.59
CA TYR A 53 -10.41 5.28 2.07
C TYR A 53 -11.25 4.71 3.21
N LEU A 54 -10.61 4.33 4.32
CA LEU A 54 -11.32 3.93 5.54
C LEU A 54 -12.18 5.07 6.09
N ASP A 55 -11.65 6.30 6.09
CA ASP A 55 -12.42 7.49 6.50
C ASP A 55 -13.68 7.67 5.63
N ARG A 56 -13.56 7.48 4.31
CA ARG A 56 -14.69 7.56 3.36
C ARG A 56 -15.72 6.45 3.53
N LEU A 57 -15.30 5.29 4.02
CA LEU A 57 -16.20 4.19 4.40
C LEU A 57 -16.87 4.41 5.77
N GLY A 58 -16.56 5.52 6.46
CA GLY A 58 -17.12 5.85 7.77
C GLY A 58 -16.43 5.14 8.94
N GLU A 59 -15.29 4.48 8.72
CA GLU A 59 -14.50 3.95 9.83
C GLU A 59 -13.94 5.10 10.67
N THR A 60 -14.10 4.99 11.98
CA THR A 60 -13.59 5.98 12.94
C THR A 60 -12.77 5.31 14.03
N LYS A 61 -11.82 6.07 14.62
CA LYS A 61 -10.95 5.60 15.71
C LYS A 61 -10.27 4.25 15.43
N TYR A 62 -9.94 3.99 14.16
CA TYR A 62 -9.45 2.69 13.71
C TYR A 62 -7.93 2.53 13.78
N LEU A 63 -7.15 3.59 14.07
CA LEU A 63 -5.69 3.54 14.02
C LEU A 63 -5.07 2.44 14.90
N MET A 64 -5.59 2.25 16.12
CA MET A 64 -5.11 1.16 16.99
C MET A 64 -5.50 -0.22 16.45
N ALA A 65 -6.69 -0.34 15.86
CA ALA A 65 -7.13 -1.57 15.22
C ALA A 65 -6.26 -1.90 13.99
N LEU A 66 -5.92 -0.89 13.18
CA LEU A 66 -5.02 -1.03 12.04
C LEU A 66 -3.61 -1.43 12.50
N LYS A 67 -3.09 -0.79 13.56
CA LYS A 67 -1.81 -1.20 14.17
C LYS A 67 -1.83 -2.67 14.60
N ASN A 68 -2.90 -3.13 15.26
CA ASN A 68 -3.04 -4.52 15.66
C ASN A 68 -3.02 -5.49 14.46
N LEU A 69 -3.61 -5.10 13.32
CA LEU A 69 -3.56 -5.90 12.09
C LEU A 69 -2.14 -5.95 11.52
N CYS A 70 -1.40 -4.84 11.61
CA CYS A 70 0.01 -4.79 11.22
C CYS A 70 0.90 -5.64 12.13
N ASP A 71 0.77 -5.49 13.44
CA ASP A 71 1.54 -6.26 14.43
C ASP A 71 1.26 -7.77 14.31
N ALA A 72 0.06 -8.15 13.87
CA ALA A 72 -0.33 -9.53 13.60
C ALA A 72 0.14 -10.07 12.23
N GLY A 73 0.81 -9.26 11.40
CA GLY A 73 1.26 -9.64 10.06
C GLY A 73 0.14 -9.85 9.04
N ILE A 74 -1.10 -9.42 9.35
CA ILE A 74 -2.24 -9.55 8.44
C ILE A 74 -2.23 -8.44 7.39
N VAL A 75 -1.84 -7.24 7.82
CA VAL A 75 -1.72 -6.04 6.98
C VAL A 75 -0.29 -5.55 7.02
N GLU A 76 0.26 -5.17 5.89
CA GLU A 76 1.59 -4.61 5.75
C GLU A 76 1.49 -3.10 5.58
N PRO A 77 2.21 -2.30 6.37
CA PRO A 77 2.36 -0.87 6.11
C PRO A 77 3.26 -0.63 4.90
N CYS A 78 2.90 0.33 4.05
CA CYS A 78 3.71 0.77 2.93
C CYS A 78 4.05 2.27 3.14
N PRO A 79 5.07 2.58 3.95
CA PRO A 79 5.45 3.96 4.25
C PRO A 79 6.04 4.67 3.02
N PRO A 80 6.05 6.02 3.02
CA PRO A 80 6.73 6.78 1.98
C PRO A 80 8.22 6.43 1.87
N MET A 81 8.70 6.29 0.63
CA MET A 81 10.10 5.98 0.33
C MET A 81 10.81 7.25 -0.16
N CYS A 82 11.77 7.73 0.62
CA CYS A 82 12.43 9.01 0.40
C CYS A 82 13.95 8.85 0.21
N ASP A 83 14.54 9.56 -0.75
CA ASP A 83 15.99 9.79 -0.81
C ASP A 83 16.36 10.94 0.16
N VAL A 84 17.63 11.31 0.22
CA VAL A 84 18.16 12.34 1.13
C VAL A 84 17.46 13.68 0.95
N ARG A 85 17.25 14.37 2.07
CA ARG A 85 16.63 15.69 2.10
C ARG A 85 17.31 16.65 1.12
N GLY A 86 16.50 17.34 0.32
CA GLY A 86 16.97 18.30 -0.68
C GLY A 86 17.31 17.69 -2.05
N SER A 87 17.20 16.37 -2.20
CA SER A 87 17.25 15.70 -3.49
C SER A 87 15.92 15.80 -4.24
N TYR A 88 15.97 15.60 -5.56
CA TYR A 88 14.80 15.50 -6.43
C TYR A 88 14.76 14.11 -7.07
N VAL A 89 13.56 13.53 -7.17
CA VAL A 89 13.32 12.19 -7.75
C VAL A 89 12.27 12.32 -8.85
N SER A 90 12.47 11.60 -9.95
CA SER A 90 11.51 11.45 -11.05
C SER A 90 11.19 9.97 -11.28
N GLN A 91 9.96 9.66 -11.70
CA GLN A 91 9.50 8.30 -11.99
C GLN A 91 8.70 8.30 -13.30
N SER A 92 8.82 7.23 -14.08
CA SER A 92 7.90 6.86 -15.17
C SER A 92 7.60 5.37 -15.07
N GLU A 93 6.36 4.96 -15.34
CA GLU A 93 5.91 3.58 -15.18
C GLU A 93 4.97 3.16 -16.31
N HIS A 94 5.10 1.91 -16.75
CA HIS A 94 4.18 1.27 -17.66
C HIS A 94 3.94 -0.18 -17.27
N THR A 95 2.72 -0.64 -17.50
CA THR A 95 2.37 -2.05 -17.41
C THR A 95 2.57 -2.70 -18.77
N ILE A 96 3.33 -3.80 -18.79
CA ILE A 96 3.54 -4.60 -20.00
C ILE A 96 2.89 -5.98 -19.83
N LEU A 97 2.32 -6.49 -20.92
CA LEU A 97 1.81 -7.84 -21.02
C LEU A 97 2.74 -8.67 -21.91
N LEU A 98 3.34 -9.71 -21.33
CA LEU A 98 4.12 -10.70 -22.08
C LEU A 98 3.17 -11.73 -22.67
N ARG A 99 2.68 -11.47 -23.89
CA ARG A 99 1.80 -12.38 -24.62
C ARG A 99 2.60 -13.50 -25.28
N PRO A 100 1.94 -14.62 -25.64
CA PRO A 100 2.60 -15.68 -26.40
C PRO A 100 3.25 -15.20 -27.70
N THR A 101 2.69 -14.17 -28.35
CA THR A 101 3.12 -13.70 -29.68
C THR A 101 3.85 -12.36 -29.67
N CYS A 102 3.81 -11.60 -28.58
CA CYS A 102 4.44 -10.28 -28.51
C CYS A 102 4.61 -9.78 -27.07
N LYS A 103 5.39 -8.72 -26.94
CA LYS A 103 5.40 -7.86 -25.74
C LYS A 103 4.51 -6.66 -26.03
N GLU A 104 3.45 -6.49 -25.27
CA GLU A 104 2.50 -5.38 -25.41
C GLU A 104 2.70 -4.40 -24.26
N VAL A 105 2.85 -3.10 -24.55
CA VAL A 105 2.85 -2.05 -23.52
C VAL A 105 1.42 -1.56 -23.37
N ILE A 106 0.64 -2.19 -22.50
CA ILE A 106 -0.81 -1.98 -22.42
C ILE A 106 -1.21 -0.60 -21.89
N SER A 107 -0.28 0.10 -21.24
CA SER A 107 -0.49 1.45 -20.68
C SER A 107 0.11 2.57 -21.54
N ARG A 108 0.60 2.28 -22.76
CA ARG A 108 1.19 3.29 -23.67
C ARG A 108 0.10 4.25 -24.18
N GLY A 109 0.35 5.55 -24.09
CA GLY A 109 -0.45 6.61 -24.71
C GLY A 109 0.38 7.49 -25.66
N ASP A 110 -0.22 8.58 -26.15
CA ASP A 110 0.47 9.60 -26.97
C ASP A 110 1.34 10.54 -26.12
N ASP A 111 1.20 10.49 -24.80
CA ASP A 111 1.88 11.33 -23.82
C ASP A 111 3.23 10.72 -23.37
N TYR A 112 3.25 9.45 -22.94
CA TYR A 112 4.45 8.77 -22.47
C TYR A 112 4.37 7.24 -22.45
#